data_AF-A0A850HUE5-F1
#
_entry.id   AF-A0A850HUE5-F1
#
_cell.length_a   1.000
_cell.length_b   1.000
_cell.length_c   1.000
_cell.angle_alpha   90.00
_cell.angle_beta   90.00
_cell.angle_gamma   90.00
#
_symmetry.space_group_name_H-M   'P 1'
#
loop_
_entity.id
_entity.type
_entity.pdbx_description
1 polymer ?
#
loop_
_entity_poly.entity_id
_entity_poly.type
_entity_poly.pdbx_seq_one_letter_code
_entity_poly.pdbx_strand_id
1 'polypeptide(L)'
;MSTHTFHTSGDAYDACQTGIHFAHDGEYEVKTGDILVIPKEKVIGIADTWPVAVTIERGHFHTPASGYSLESCLIGRSGIFPDAIAKAKELAAERGWPVRN
;
A
#
# COMPACT_ATOMS: atom_id res chain seq x y z
N MET A 1 12.75 0.48 -0.76
CA MET A 1 11.40 -0.06 -0.55
C MET A 1 11.46 -1.04 0.60
N SER A 2 10.75 -0.71 1.67
CA SER A 2 10.51 -1.57 2.83
C SER A 2 9.09 -2.16 2.77
N THR A 3 8.80 -3.15 3.60
CA THR A 3 7.45 -3.67 3.80
C THR A 3 7.07 -3.49 5.26
N HIS A 4 5.95 -2.82 5.50
CA HIS A 4 5.43 -2.49 6.82
C HIS A 4 4.11 -3.22 7.04
N THR A 5 3.91 -3.73 8.25
CA THR A 5 2.63 -4.35 8.64
C THR A 5 1.93 -3.43 9.62
N PHE A 6 0.67 -3.10 9.35
CA PHE A 6 -0.16 -2.27 10.22
C PHE A 6 -1.37 -3.06 10.72
N HIS A 7 -1.88 -2.66 11.89
CA HIS A 7 -3.11 -3.24 12.44
C HIS A 7 -4.36 -2.86 11.65
N THR A 8 -4.42 -1.61 11.16
CA THR A 8 -5.53 -1.09 10.35
C THR A 8 -5.02 -0.32 9.14
N SER A 9 -5.84 -0.23 8.09
CA SER A 9 -5.50 0.64 6.94
C SER A 9 -5.61 2.13 7.25
N GLY A 10 -6.31 2.50 8.33
CA GLY A 10 -6.33 3.88 8.83
C GLY A 10 -4.97 4.31 9.36
N ASP A 11 -4.36 3.50 10.23
CA ASP A 11 -3.01 3.78 10.77
C ASP A 11 -1.98 3.89 9.64
N ALA A 12 -2.05 2.99 8.67
CA ALA A 12 -1.18 3.01 7.50
C ALA A 12 -1.39 4.27 6.64
N TYR A 13 -2.64 4.72 6.49
CA TYR A 13 -2.97 5.94 5.76
C TYR A 13 -2.40 7.18 6.45
N ASP A 14 -2.59 7.28 7.77
CA ASP A 14 -2.08 8.39 8.57
C ASP A 14 -0.54 8.43 8.52
N ALA A 15 0.13 7.29 8.62
CA ALA A 15 1.58 7.19 8.51
C ALA A 15 2.10 7.64 7.14
N CYS A 16 1.36 7.41 6.05
CA CYS A 16 1.69 7.94 4.73
C CYS A 16 1.55 9.46 4.63
N GLN A 17 0.61 10.07 5.36
CA GLN A 17 0.40 11.53 5.36
C GLN A 17 1.50 12.26 6.14
N THR A 18 1.94 11.67 7.25
CA THR A 18 2.96 12.25 8.14
C THR A 18 4.39 11.87 7.75
N GLY A 19 4.56 10.79 6.98
CA GLY A 19 5.86 10.18 6.66
C GLY A 19 6.45 9.36 7.81
N ILE A 20 5.77 9.28 8.95
CA ILE A 20 6.19 8.56 10.15
C ILE A 20 4.95 7.93 10.80
N HIS A 21 5.02 6.64 11.07
CA HIS A 21 4.03 5.96 11.89
C HIS A 21 4.25 6.30 13.36
N PHE A 22 3.21 6.78 14.04
CA PHE A 22 3.23 7.08 15.47
C PHE A 22 2.11 6.28 16.15
N ALA A 23 2.35 5.03 16.56
CA ALA A 23 1.37 4.27 17.32
C ALA A 23 1.97 3.42 18.43
N HIS A 24 1.12 2.62 19.09
CA HIS A 24 1.47 1.84 20.26
C HIS A 24 2.51 0.74 20.01
N ASP A 25 2.72 0.37 18.75
CA ASP A 25 3.70 -0.61 18.27
C ASP A 25 5.04 0.02 17.86
N GLY A 26 5.17 1.35 17.91
CA GLY A 26 6.44 2.06 17.78
C GLY A 26 6.39 3.28 16.87
N GLU A 27 7.58 3.82 16.62
CA GLU A 27 7.81 4.94 15.71
C GLU A 27 8.77 4.53 14.59
N TYR A 28 8.35 4.68 13.34
CA TYR A 28 9.19 4.37 12.18
C TYR A 28 8.77 5.15 10.95
N GLU A 29 9.74 5.44 10.08
CA GLU A 29 9.50 6.13 8.82
C GLU A 29 8.71 5.26 7.83
N VAL A 30 7.77 5.90 7.12
CA VAL A 30 7.05 5.31 5.98
C VAL A 30 7.31 6.17 4.77
N LYS A 31 7.91 5.59 3.73
CA LYS A 31 8.33 6.33 2.53
C LYS A 31 7.44 5.96 1.35
N THR A 32 7.23 6.92 0.44
CA THR A 32 6.59 6.65 -0.85
C THR A 32 7.28 5.47 -1.53
N GLY A 33 6.47 4.53 -2.03
CA GLY A 33 6.91 3.28 -2.64
C GLY A 33 7.10 2.11 -1.67
N ASP A 34 7.04 2.31 -0.35
CA ASP A 34 7.01 1.19 0.60
C ASP A 34 5.71 0.36 0.45
N ILE A 35 5.77 -0.92 0.81
CA ILE A 35 4.62 -1.81 0.78
C ILE A 35 3.94 -1.79 2.14
N LEU A 36 2.61 -1.61 2.14
CA LEU A 36 1.76 -1.59 3.32
C LEU A 36 0.95 -2.88 3.36
N VAL A 37 1.04 -3.64 4.45
CA VAL A 37 0.30 -4.90 4.65
C VAL A 37 -0.64 -4.75 5.84
N ILE A 38 -1.93 -5.01 5.64
CA ILE A 38 -2.95 -4.95 6.70
C ILE A 38 -3.64 -6.32 6.75
N PRO A 39 -3.12 -7.28 7.53
CA PRO A 39 -3.57 -8.66 7.48
C PRO A 39 -5.04 -8.86 7.84
N LYS A 40 -5.52 -8.13 8.85
CA LYS A 40 -6.91 -8.24 9.33
C LYS A 40 -7.92 -7.82 8.26
N GLU A 41 -7.54 -6.88 7.40
CA GLU A 41 -8.38 -6.33 6.34
C GLU A 41 -8.10 -6.98 4.97
N LYS A 42 -7.10 -7.88 4.89
CA LYS A 42 -6.60 -8.48 3.64
C LYS A 42 -6.20 -7.44 2.60
N VAL A 43 -5.63 -6.33 3.06
CA VAL A 43 -5.18 -5.22 2.21
C VAL A 43 -3.68 -5.28 2.04
N ILE A 44 -3.22 -5.18 0.78
CA ILE A 44 -1.85 -4.77 0.46
C ILE A 44 -1.95 -3.51 -0.38
N GLY A 45 -1.16 -2.50 -0.02
CA GLY A 45 -1.07 -1.26 -0.77
C GLY A 45 0.36 -0.77 -0.95
N ILE A 46 0.50 0.29 -1.72
CA ILE A 46 1.76 1.01 -1.94
C ILE A 46 1.62 2.37 -1.27
N ALA A 47 2.61 2.68 -0.43
CA ALA A 47 2.71 3.94 0.27
C ALA A 47 2.92 5.10 -0.71
N ASP A 48 2.17 6.16 -0.49
CA ASP A 48 2.26 7.45 -1.17
C ASP A 48 1.43 8.45 -0.35
N THR A 49 1.45 9.76 -0.66
CA THR A 49 0.56 10.73 0.01
C THR A 49 -0.89 10.23 0.02
N TRP A 50 -1.31 9.54 -1.05
CA TRP A 50 -2.58 8.81 -1.10
C TRP A 50 -2.30 7.33 -1.40
N PRO A 51 -2.19 6.46 -0.38
CA PRO A 51 -1.79 5.08 -0.61
C PRO A 51 -2.84 4.36 -1.48
N VAL A 52 -2.35 3.50 -2.37
CA VAL A 52 -3.18 2.79 -3.35
C VAL A 52 -3.21 1.30 -3.03
N ALA A 53 -4.40 0.72 -2.92
CA ALA A 53 -4.57 -0.71 -2.70
C ALA A 53 -4.28 -1.51 -3.98
N VAL A 54 -3.43 -2.52 -3.85
CA VAL A 54 -3.14 -3.54 -4.86
C VAL A 54 -4.14 -4.70 -4.77
N THR A 55 -4.65 -5.00 -3.58
CA THR A 55 -5.69 -6.02 -3.35
C THR A 55 -7.09 -5.53 -3.71
N ILE A 56 -8.02 -6.47 -3.93
CA ILE A 56 -9.45 -6.17 -4.12
C ILE A 56 -10.02 -5.52 -2.86
N GLU A 57 -9.73 -6.04 -1.67
CA GLU A 57 -10.02 -5.30 -0.45
C GLU A 57 -9.10 -4.07 -0.39
N ARG A 58 -9.69 -2.91 -0.10
CA ARG A 58 -8.96 -1.63 -0.10
C ARG A 58 -8.87 -0.95 1.26
N GLY A 59 -9.72 -1.31 2.21
CA GLY A 59 -9.83 -0.57 3.48
C GLY A 59 -10.00 0.93 3.23
N HIS A 60 -9.12 1.73 3.85
CA HIS A 60 -9.05 3.19 3.68
C HIS A 60 -8.23 3.66 2.46
N PHE A 61 -7.56 2.75 1.73
CA PHE A 61 -6.72 3.13 0.60
C PHE A 61 -7.52 3.50 -0.65
N HIS A 62 -6.88 4.29 -1.50
CA HIS A 62 -7.39 4.64 -2.82
C HIS A 62 -7.29 3.44 -3.77
N THR A 63 -8.12 3.47 -4.81
CA THR A 63 -8.07 2.50 -5.90
C THR A 63 -8.16 3.26 -7.23
N PRO A 64 -7.62 2.71 -8.32
CA PRO A 64 -7.82 3.28 -9.65
C PRO A 64 -9.31 3.49 -9.93
N ALA A 65 -9.63 4.56 -10.65
CA ALA A 65 -10.96 4.76 -11.20
C ALA A 65 -11.27 3.71 -12.27
N SER A 66 -12.56 3.53 -12.61
CA SER A 66 -12.96 2.61 -13.68
C SER A 66 -12.24 2.95 -14.99
N GLY A 67 -11.63 1.94 -15.62
CA GLY A 67 -10.86 2.10 -16.87
C GLY A 67 -9.39 2.46 -16.70
N TYR A 68 -8.89 2.63 -15.47
CA TYR A 68 -7.48 2.88 -15.15
C TYR A 68 -6.86 1.68 -14.45
N SER A 69 -5.59 1.38 -14.76
CA SER A 69 -4.82 0.32 -14.08
C SER A 69 -4.04 0.87 -12.90
N LEU A 70 -3.61 0.00 -11.99
CA LEU A 70 -2.71 0.37 -10.89
C LEU A 70 -1.44 1.06 -11.39
N GLU A 71 -0.84 0.50 -12.44
CA GLU A 71 0.38 1.03 -13.07
C GLU A 71 0.14 2.45 -13.58
N SER A 72 -1.02 2.71 -14.20
CA SER A 72 -1.36 4.06 -14.71
C SER A 72 -1.50 5.11 -13.60
N CYS A 73 -1.88 4.71 -12.38
CA CYS A 73 -2.01 5.62 -11.24
C CYS A 73 -0.67 5.96 -10.57
N LEU A 74 0.32 5.07 -10.72
CA LEU A 74 1.59 5.12 -10.00
C LEU A 74 2.78 5.50 -10.90
N ILE A 75 2.65 5.35 -12.22
CA ILE A 75 3.71 5.69 -13.16
C ILE A 75 4.11 7.17 -13.06
N GLY A 76 5.43 7.42 -13.04
CA GLY A 76 5.98 8.77 -12.95
C GLY A 76 5.93 9.41 -11.56
N ARG A 77 5.36 8.73 -10.54
CA ARG A 77 5.46 9.20 -9.15
C ARG A 77 6.86 8.96 -8.61
N SER A 78 7.47 10.03 -8.08
CA SER A 78 8.78 9.94 -7.45
C SER A 78 8.75 8.96 -6.28
N GLY A 79 9.74 8.08 -6.19
CA GLY A 79 9.86 7.08 -5.12
C GLY A 79 9.07 5.79 -5.34
N ILE A 80 8.19 5.73 -6.35
CA ILE A 80 7.50 4.49 -6.71
C ILE A 80 8.29 3.76 -7.80
N PHE A 81 8.92 2.67 -7.40
CA PHE A 81 9.68 1.83 -8.30
C PHE A 81 8.76 0.82 -9.02
N PRO A 82 9.00 0.51 -10.30
CA PRO A 82 8.14 -0.43 -11.05
C PRO A 82 8.00 -1.82 -10.42
N ASP A 83 9.00 -2.25 -9.65
CA ASP A 83 9.01 -3.52 -8.92
C ASP A 83 8.09 -3.51 -7.69
N ALA A 84 7.68 -2.36 -7.17
CA ALA A 84 6.79 -2.26 -6.00
C ALA A 84 5.43 -2.90 -6.26
N ILE A 85 4.85 -2.66 -7.44
CA ILE A 85 3.56 -3.27 -7.83
C ILE A 85 3.72 -4.78 -7.97
N ALA A 86 4.78 -5.24 -8.62
CA ALA A 86 5.05 -6.67 -8.79
C ALA A 86 5.24 -7.36 -7.44
N LYS A 87 6.00 -6.77 -6.53
CA LYS A 87 6.25 -7.30 -5.19
C LYS A 87 5.00 -7.30 -4.32
N ALA A 88 4.18 -6.26 -4.40
CA ALA A 88 2.89 -6.20 -3.71
C ALA A 88 1.91 -7.26 -4.25
N LYS A 89 1.84 -7.46 -5.57
CA LYS A 89 1.04 -8.52 -6.20
C LYS A 89 1.54 -9.92 -5.79
N GLU A 90 2.86 -10.14 -5.70
CA GLU A 90 3.45 -11.39 -5.21
C GLU A 90 3.06 -11.67 -3.74
N LEU A 91 3.20 -10.68 -2.85
CA LEU A 91 2.83 -10.82 -1.43
C LEU A 91 1.34 -11.13 -1.25
N ALA A 92 0.47 -10.57 -2.11
CA ALA A 92 -0.96 -10.86 -2.10
C ALA A 92 -1.23 -12.30 -2.56
N ALA A 93 -0.55 -12.75 -3.62
CA ALA A 93 -0.64 -14.12 -4.13
C ALA A 93 -0.20 -15.16 -3.09
N GLU A 94 0.91 -14.94 -2.39
CA GLU A 94 1.40 -15.79 -1.29
C GLU A 94 0.35 -16.00 -0.18
N ARG A 95 -0.55 -15.02 0.00
CA ARG A 95 -1.59 -15.00 1.04
C ARG A 95 -2.96 -15.43 0.52
N GLY A 96 -3.07 -15.72 -0.78
CA GLY A 96 -4.35 -16.01 -1.44
C GLY A 96 -5.32 -14.83 -1.43
N TRP A 97 -4.81 -13.59 -1.41
CA TRP A 97 -5.63 -12.38 -1.43
C TRP A 97 -5.81 -11.91 -2.88
N PRO A 98 -7.05 -11.79 -3.39
CA PRO A 98 -7.29 -11.34 -4.75
C PRO A 98 -6.69 -9.96 -5.02
N VAL A 99 -6.04 -9.80 -6.17
CA VAL A 99 -5.45 -8.52 -6.61
C VAL A 99 -6.34 -7.81 -7.62
N ARG A 100 -6.23 -6.48 -7.65
CA ARG A 100 -6.75 -5.63 -8.72
C ARG A 100 -5.80 -5.71 -9.91
N ASN A 101 -6.37 -5.63 -11.12
CA ASN A 101 -5.58 -5.55 -12.34
C ASN A 101 -4.94 -4.17 -12.48
#